data_AF-A0A7G2TDS4-F1
#
_entry.id   AF-A0A7G2TDS4-F1
#
_cell.length_a   1.000
_cell.length_b   1.000
_cell.length_c   1.000
_cell.angle_alpha   90.00
_cell.angle_beta   90.00
_cell.angle_gamma   90.00
#
_symmetry.space_group_name_H-M   'P 1'
#
loop_
_entity.id
_entity.type
_entity.pdbx_description
1 polymer ?
#
loop_
_entity_poly.entity_id
_entity_poly.type
_entity_poly.pdbx_seq_one_letter_code
_entity_poly.pdbx_strand_id
1 'polypeptide(L)'
;METQKVWHNFNEELFFFILKKVKNESATNDIFQNTFLKIHKKLHQLENDEKVRAWIFQIARNEIANYFNKESVYLPSVNLQNETALEKYQSICCFDKFVYELPDIYKKIIELIYIKGLKQKEAAEILEISLTNVKARTRRAKDILKQKFNECCKYEFDKDGKLIGESNCSICKS
;
A
#
# COMPACT_ATOMS: atom_id res chain seq x y z
N MET A 1 15.50 17.39 2.72
CA MET A 1 14.07 17.31 2.37
C MET A 1 13.21 17.79 3.54
N GLU A 2 12.10 18.50 3.29
CA GLU A 2 11.21 19.02 4.35
C GLU A 2 10.01 18.12 4.64
N THR A 3 9.49 18.18 5.87
CA THR A 3 8.33 17.37 6.29
C THR A 3 7.06 17.70 5.51
N GLN A 4 6.87 18.97 5.09
CA GLN A 4 5.74 19.36 4.26
C GLN A 4 5.72 18.63 2.91
N LYS A 5 6.90 18.46 2.29
CA LYS A 5 7.04 17.69 1.05
C LYS A 5 6.69 16.22 1.24
N VAL A 6 7.10 15.64 2.38
CA VAL A 6 6.73 14.26 2.74
C VAL A 6 5.22 14.13 2.95
N TRP A 7 4.62 15.07 3.67
CA TRP A 7 3.18 15.11 3.87
C TRP A 7 2.45 15.15 2.53
N HIS A 8 2.77 16.13 1.68
CA HIS A 8 2.12 16.30 0.38
C HIS A 8 2.21 15.04 -0.49
N ASN A 9 3.37 14.37 -0.50
CA ASN A 9 3.62 13.23 -1.38
C ASN A 9 3.08 11.89 -0.85
N PHE A 10 3.01 11.70 0.48
CA PHE A 10 2.79 10.38 1.07
C PHE A 10 1.62 10.31 2.05
N ASN A 11 0.99 11.41 2.47
CA ASN A 11 -0.06 11.40 3.51
C ASN A 11 -1.18 10.38 3.18
N GLU A 12 -1.72 10.45 1.98
CA GLU A 12 -2.84 9.63 1.56
C GLU A 12 -2.40 8.16 1.47
N GLU A 13 -1.36 7.89 0.68
CA GLU A 13 -0.83 6.54 0.50
C GLU A 13 -0.49 5.85 1.83
N LEU A 14 0.09 6.60 2.78
CA LEU A 14 0.48 6.10 4.08
C LEU A 14 -0.73 5.81 4.97
N PHE A 15 -1.75 6.68 4.97
CA PHE A 15 -2.98 6.49 5.71
C PHE A 15 -3.68 5.20 5.28
N PHE A 16 -3.88 5.00 3.97
CA PHE A 16 -4.55 3.80 3.45
C PHE A 16 -3.72 2.54 3.62
N PHE A 17 -2.39 2.65 3.54
CA PHE A 17 -1.51 1.53 3.87
C PHE A 17 -1.72 1.06 5.32
N ILE A 18 -1.84 1.99 6.27
CA ILE A 18 -2.11 1.66 7.68
C ILE A 18 -3.55 1.14 7.83
N LEU A 19 -4.54 1.82 7.25
CA LEU A 19 -5.95 1.42 7.35
C LEU A 19 -6.19 0.01 6.85
N LYS A 20 -5.60 -0.34 5.71
CA LYS A 20 -5.70 -1.69 5.13
C LYS A 20 -5.11 -2.78 6.02
N LYS A 21 -4.08 -2.43 6.80
CA LYS A 21 -3.39 -3.32 7.74
C LYS A 21 -4.17 -3.49 9.04
N VAL A 22 -4.70 -2.40 9.58
CA VAL A 22 -5.26 -2.32 10.93
C VAL A 22 -6.77 -2.55 10.92
N LYS A 23 -7.45 -2.17 9.84
CA LYS A 23 -8.91 -2.29 9.65
C LYS A 23 -9.74 -1.63 10.77
N ASN A 24 -9.18 -0.63 11.43
CA ASN A 24 -9.82 0.20 12.44
C ASN A 24 -9.40 1.65 12.21
N GLU A 25 -10.36 2.54 11.97
CA GLU A 25 -10.10 3.94 11.62
C GLU A 25 -9.45 4.71 12.78
N SER A 26 -9.92 4.53 14.01
CA SER A 26 -9.38 5.21 15.20
C SER A 26 -7.90 4.85 15.40
N ALA A 27 -7.61 3.55 15.42
CA ALA A 27 -6.23 3.05 15.52
C ALA A 27 -5.37 3.50 14.32
N THR A 28 -5.95 3.56 13.12
CA THR A 28 -5.26 4.08 11.93
C THR A 28 -4.84 5.52 12.11
N ASN A 29 -5.73 6.38 12.58
CA ASN A 29 -5.44 7.79 12.84
C ASN A 29 -4.29 7.94 13.86
N ASP A 30 -4.32 7.17 14.94
CA ASP A 30 -3.27 7.21 15.97
C ASP A 30 -1.91 6.75 15.44
N ILE A 31 -1.89 5.62 14.72
CA ILE A 31 -0.67 5.08 14.11
C ILE A 31 -0.13 6.05 13.05
N PHE A 32 -1.01 6.64 12.26
CA PHE A 32 -0.66 7.60 11.21
C PHE A 32 -0.01 8.85 11.80
N GLN A 33 -0.62 9.45 12.82
CA GLN A 33 -0.06 10.61 13.52
C GLN A 33 1.31 10.29 14.14
N ASN A 34 1.42 9.16 14.85
CA ASN A 34 2.69 8.72 15.45
C ASN A 34 3.78 8.49 14.39
N THR A 35 3.40 7.94 13.23
CA THR A 35 4.29 7.74 12.10
C THR A 35 4.83 9.07 11.58
N PHE A 36 3.96 10.06 11.34
CA PHE A 36 4.38 11.38 10.86
C PHE A 36 5.23 12.15 11.88
N LEU A 37 4.95 12.02 13.17
CA LEU A 37 5.80 12.58 14.23
C LEU A 37 7.21 11.97 14.19
N LYS A 38 7.33 10.65 13.98
CA LYS A 38 8.62 9.96 13.86
C LYS A 38 9.37 10.34 12.58
N ILE A 39 8.65 10.49 11.47
CA ILE A 39 9.19 11.01 10.21
C ILE A 39 9.78 12.40 10.44
N HIS A 40 9.00 13.34 10.98
CA HIS A 40 9.48 14.71 11.22
C HIS A 40 10.75 14.73 12.08
N LYS A 41 10.74 13.97 13.20
CA LYS A 41 11.88 13.90 14.12
C LYS A 41 13.15 13.33 13.50
N LYS A 42 13.03 12.36 12.58
CA LYS A 42 14.18 11.64 12.02
C LYS A 42 14.51 12.02 10.59
N LEU A 43 13.77 12.96 9.98
CA LEU A 43 13.91 13.30 8.57
C LEU A 43 15.33 13.77 8.22
N HIS A 44 15.96 14.49 9.14
CA HIS A 44 17.32 14.98 9.02
C HIS A 44 18.37 13.86 8.90
N GLN A 45 18.05 12.63 9.31
CA GLN A 45 18.94 11.47 9.25
C GLN A 45 18.85 10.74 7.90
N LEU A 46 17.91 11.14 7.03
CA LEU A 46 17.78 10.54 5.71
C LEU A 46 18.81 11.19 4.76
N GLU A 47 19.88 10.47 4.49
CA GLU A 47 20.97 10.94 3.61
C GLU A 47 20.61 10.86 2.11
N ASN A 48 19.68 9.97 1.75
CA ASN A 48 19.31 9.74 0.35
C ASN A 48 17.78 9.84 0.16
N ASP A 49 17.37 10.91 -0.52
CA ASP A 49 15.99 11.21 -0.85
C ASP A 49 15.33 10.13 -1.75
N GLU A 50 16.07 9.39 -2.57
CA GLU A 50 15.52 8.29 -3.38
C GLU A 50 14.99 7.13 -2.51
N LYS A 51 15.52 6.99 -1.29
CA LYS A 51 15.10 5.95 -0.33
C LYS A 51 13.97 6.42 0.59
N VAL A 52 13.50 7.66 0.45
CA VAL A 52 12.48 8.27 1.32
C VAL A 52 11.25 7.39 1.47
N ARG A 53 10.73 6.87 0.36
CA ARG A 53 9.51 6.06 0.35
C ARG A 53 9.72 4.76 1.13
N ALA A 54 10.82 4.06 0.89
CA ALA A 54 11.12 2.83 1.61
C ALA A 54 11.25 3.08 3.12
N TRP A 55 11.87 4.21 3.51
CA TRP A 55 12.09 4.61 4.90
C TRP A 55 10.78 5.00 5.62
N ILE A 56 9.92 5.82 5.01
CA ILE A 56 8.59 6.19 5.53
C ILE A 56 7.76 4.94 5.85
N PHE A 57 7.66 4.03 4.87
CA PHE A 57 6.87 2.82 5.02
C PHE A 57 7.51 1.82 5.99
N GLN A 58 8.83 1.92 6.25
CA GLN A 58 9.46 1.16 7.32
C GLN A 58 9.02 1.67 8.70
N ILE A 59 8.94 2.99 8.90
CA ILE A 59 8.43 3.59 10.14
C ILE A 59 6.97 3.15 10.37
N ALA A 60 6.10 3.27 9.36
CA ALA A 60 4.71 2.85 9.47
C ALA A 60 4.56 1.37 9.84
N ARG A 61 5.33 0.47 9.20
CA ARG A 61 5.32 -0.97 9.56
C ARG A 61 5.73 -1.19 11.01
N ASN A 62 6.69 -0.43 11.53
CA ASN A 62 7.11 -0.54 12.92
C ASN A 62 6.00 -0.04 13.86
N GLU A 63 5.29 1.05 13.52
CA GLU A 63 4.16 1.53 14.33
C GLU A 63 2.99 0.56 14.33
N ILE A 64 2.66 -0.03 13.19
CA ILE A 64 1.64 -1.08 13.08
C ILE A 64 2.04 -2.29 13.94
N ALA A 65 3.29 -2.74 13.87
CA ALA A 65 3.76 -3.84 14.71
C ALA A 65 3.68 -3.48 16.21
N ASN A 66 4.05 -2.25 16.58
CA ASN A 66 3.93 -1.78 17.97
C ASN A 66 2.48 -1.76 18.46
N TYR A 67 1.53 -1.38 17.61
CA TYR A 67 0.11 -1.42 17.94
C TYR A 67 -0.35 -2.84 18.27
N PHE A 68 -0.10 -3.81 17.40
CA PHE A 68 -0.50 -5.21 17.63
C PHE A 68 0.26 -5.87 18.79
N ASN A 69 1.53 -5.52 19.01
CA ASN A 69 2.31 -6.01 20.15
C ASN A 69 1.86 -5.38 21.49
N LYS A 70 1.23 -4.21 21.48
CA LYS A 70 0.64 -3.58 22.67
C LYS A 70 -0.77 -4.10 22.95
N GLU A 71 -1.56 -4.41 21.91
CA GLU A 71 -2.85 -5.09 22.03
C GLU A 71 -2.74 -6.50 22.64
N SER A 72 -1.60 -7.19 22.52
CA SER A 72 -1.43 -8.50 23.19
C SER A 72 -1.33 -8.42 24.72
N VAL A 73 -1.22 -7.22 25.30
CA VAL A 73 -1.15 -7.00 26.76
C VAL A 73 -2.49 -6.58 27.36
N TYR A 74 -3.45 -6.16 26.53
CA TYR A 74 -4.78 -5.76 26.97
C TYR A 74 -5.80 -6.17 25.91
N LEU A 75 -6.69 -7.12 26.23
CA LEU A 75 -8.09 -7.15 25.77
C LEU A 75 -8.85 -8.30 26.45
N PRO A 76 -9.94 -8.01 27.18
CA PRO A 76 -11.23 -8.65 26.95
C PRO A 76 -11.84 -8.02 25.67
N SER A 77 -12.21 -8.88 24.72
CA SER A 77 -12.74 -8.54 23.40
C SER A 77 -13.98 -7.63 23.43
N VAL A 78 -13.91 -6.48 22.75
CA VAL A 78 -15.10 -5.76 22.29
C VAL A 78 -15.13 -5.84 20.77
N ASN A 79 -16.12 -6.55 20.23
CA ASN A 79 -16.45 -6.55 18.82
C ASN A 79 -17.02 -5.19 18.44
N LEU A 80 -16.30 -4.44 17.61
CA LEU A 80 -16.87 -3.31 16.85
C LEU A 80 -16.73 -3.64 15.36
N GLN A 81 -17.82 -4.16 14.81
CA GLN A 81 -18.06 -4.16 13.37
C GLN A 81 -18.41 -2.73 12.96
N ASN A 82 -17.41 -1.96 12.56
CA ASN A 82 -17.62 -0.65 11.95
C ASN A 82 -17.26 -0.76 10.47
N GLU A 83 -18.27 -1.04 9.64
CA GLU A 83 -18.24 -0.66 8.23
C GLU A 83 -18.17 0.87 8.17
N THR A 84 -17.02 1.40 7.80
CA THR A 84 -16.85 2.84 7.60
C THR A 84 -16.94 3.15 6.12
N ALA A 85 -17.85 4.07 5.79
CA ALA A 85 -18.19 4.49 4.45
C ALA A 85 -16.95 4.97 3.68
N LEU A 86 -16.70 4.31 2.55
CA LEU A 86 -15.57 4.52 1.64
C LEU A 86 -15.80 5.74 0.73
N GLU A 87 -16.11 6.91 1.28
CA GLU A 87 -16.47 8.09 0.46
C GLU A 87 -15.31 9.06 0.24
N LYS A 88 -14.43 8.69 -0.70
CA LYS A 88 -13.70 9.55 -1.67
C LYS A 88 -12.50 8.79 -2.22
N TYR A 89 -12.75 7.72 -2.94
CA TYR A 89 -11.76 7.20 -3.88
C TYR A 89 -12.36 7.26 -5.27
N GLN A 90 -11.64 7.91 -6.18
CA GLN A 90 -11.71 7.49 -7.58
C GLN A 90 -11.22 6.04 -7.58
N SER A 91 -12.17 5.10 -7.49
CA SER A 91 -11.91 3.73 -7.88
C SER A 91 -11.32 3.83 -9.28
N ILE A 92 -10.08 3.35 -9.43
CA ILE A 92 -9.56 3.13 -10.77
C ILE A 92 -10.47 2.04 -11.32
N CYS A 93 -11.48 2.44 -12.09
CA CYS A 93 -12.64 1.63 -12.43
C CYS A 93 -12.26 0.23 -12.94
N CYS A 94 -11.13 0.15 -13.61
CA CYS A 94 -10.68 -1.05 -14.29
C CYS A 94 -9.54 -1.79 -13.52
N PHE A 95 -9.22 -1.40 -12.27
CA PHE A 95 -8.17 -2.02 -11.45
C PHE A 95 -8.48 -3.44 -11.01
N ASP A 96 -9.65 -3.65 -10.41
CA ASP A 96 -10.02 -4.99 -9.95
C ASP A 96 -10.00 -5.97 -11.13
N LYS A 97 -10.57 -5.55 -12.28
CA LYS A 97 -10.54 -6.33 -13.51
C LYS A 97 -9.12 -6.76 -13.89
N PHE A 98 -8.15 -5.84 -13.96
CA PHE A 98 -6.78 -6.21 -14.34
C PHE A 98 -6.09 -7.10 -13.30
N VAL A 99 -6.39 -6.93 -12.01
CA VAL A 99 -5.90 -7.86 -10.98
C VAL A 99 -6.51 -9.25 -11.14
N TYR A 100 -7.79 -9.35 -11.50
CA TYR A 100 -8.46 -10.63 -11.78
C TYR A 100 -7.93 -11.32 -13.04
N GLU A 101 -7.54 -10.57 -14.06
CA GLU A 101 -6.98 -11.08 -15.33
C GLU A 101 -5.49 -11.46 -15.24
N LEU A 102 -4.80 -11.12 -14.14
CA LEU A 102 -3.41 -11.55 -13.94
C LEU A 102 -3.32 -13.08 -13.92
N PRO A 103 -2.28 -13.67 -14.53
CA PRO A 103 -1.96 -15.07 -14.34
C PRO A 103 -1.88 -15.43 -12.86
N ASP A 104 -2.40 -16.59 -12.46
CA ASP A 104 -2.61 -16.97 -11.05
C ASP A 104 -1.36 -16.82 -10.18
N ILE A 105 -0.19 -17.15 -10.72
CA ILE A 105 1.09 -17.04 -10.02
C ILE A 105 1.44 -15.60 -9.63
N TYR A 106 1.00 -14.61 -10.41
CA TYR A 106 1.22 -13.19 -10.20
C TYR A 106 0.09 -12.58 -9.37
N LYS A 107 -1.15 -12.99 -9.65
CA LYS A 107 -2.33 -12.60 -8.89
C LYS A 107 -2.18 -12.96 -7.41
N LYS A 108 -1.84 -14.22 -7.08
CA LYS A 108 -1.62 -14.65 -5.69
C LYS A 108 -0.57 -13.81 -4.97
N ILE A 109 0.52 -13.48 -5.64
CA ILE A 109 1.58 -12.62 -5.08
C ILE A 109 1.03 -11.22 -4.76
N ILE A 110 0.29 -10.61 -5.70
CA ILE A 110 -0.30 -9.29 -5.51
C ILE A 110 -1.36 -9.31 -4.41
N GLU A 111 -2.20 -10.33 -4.37
CA GLU A 111 -3.19 -10.51 -3.30
C GLU A 111 -2.52 -10.62 -1.94
N LEU A 112 -1.53 -11.50 -1.76
CA LEU A 112 -0.85 -11.66 -0.48
C LEU A 112 -0.15 -10.38 -0.02
N ILE A 113 0.59 -9.71 -0.91
CA ILE A 113 1.45 -8.57 -0.54
C ILE A 113 0.69 -7.25 -0.49
N TYR A 114 -0.24 -7.00 -1.42
CA TYR A 114 -0.90 -5.71 -1.56
C TYR A 114 -2.32 -5.72 -1.04
N ILE A 115 -3.03 -6.85 -1.08
CA ILE A 115 -4.42 -6.94 -0.60
C ILE A 115 -4.47 -7.40 0.86
N LYS A 116 -3.85 -8.54 1.17
CA LYS A 116 -3.70 -9.04 2.54
C LYS A 116 -2.54 -8.35 3.27
N GLY A 117 -1.64 -7.70 2.51
CA GLY A 117 -0.61 -6.83 3.04
C GLY A 117 0.53 -7.53 3.79
N LEU A 118 0.76 -8.80 3.48
CA LEU A 118 1.82 -9.60 4.08
C LEU A 118 3.20 -9.09 3.65
N LYS A 119 4.20 -9.32 4.50
CA LYS A 119 5.60 -9.09 4.13
C LYS A 119 6.00 -10.08 3.04
N GLN A 120 6.97 -9.70 2.20
CA GLN A 120 7.47 -10.58 1.14
C GLN A 120 8.02 -11.91 1.66
N LYS A 121 8.58 -11.93 2.89
CA LYS A 121 9.05 -13.17 3.54
C LYS A 121 7.88 -14.09 3.90
N GLU A 122 6.84 -13.55 4.54
CA GLU A 122 5.62 -14.29 4.88
C GLU A 122 4.93 -14.85 3.62
N ALA A 123 4.89 -14.06 2.54
CA ALA A 123 4.37 -14.52 1.25
C ALA A 123 5.25 -15.61 0.61
N ALA A 124 6.57 -15.58 0.83
CA ALA A 124 7.50 -16.60 0.36
C ALA A 124 7.25 -17.95 1.06
N GLU A 125 7.03 -17.89 2.37
CA GLU A 125 6.70 -19.05 3.21
C GLU A 125 5.35 -19.66 2.81
N ILE A 126 4.29 -18.84 2.70
CA ILE A 126 2.94 -19.31 2.32
C ILE A 126 2.91 -19.95 0.93
N LEU A 127 3.69 -19.42 -0.02
CA LEU A 127 3.73 -19.90 -1.39
C LEU A 127 4.82 -20.97 -1.62
N GLU A 128 5.59 -21.32 -0.59
CA GLU A 128 6.70 -22.28 -0.64
C GLU A 128 7.72 -21.98 -1.76
N ILE A 129 8.07 -20.69 -1.93
CA ILE A 129 9.04 -20.24 -2.93
C ILE A 129 10.12 -19.35 -2.30
N SER A 130 11.23 -19.16 -3.01
CA SER A 130 12.28 -18.26 -2.52
C SER A 130 11.85 -16.79 -2.52
N LEU A 131 12.41 -16.00 -1.60
CA LEU A 131 12.20 -14.54 -1.56
C LEU A 131 12.58 -13.86 -2.89
N THR A 132 13.58 -14.38 -3.59
CA THR A 132 13.98 -13.94 -4.93
C THR A 132 12.85 -14.17 -5.95
N ASN A 133 12.19 -15.32 -5.88
CA ASN A 133 11.05 -15.63 -6.74
C ASN A 133 9.86 -14.70 -6.43
N VAL A 134 9.57 -14.43 -5.15
CA VAL A 134 8.55 -13.46 -4.73
C VAL A 134 8.81 -12.07 -5.34
N LYS A 135 10.06 -11.57 -5.23
CA LYS A 135 10.46 -10.28 -5.80
C LYS A 135 10.29 -10.26 -7.33
N ALA A 136 10.73 -11.31 -8.01
CA ALA A 136 10.62 -11.42 -9.46
C ALA A 136 9.16 -11.46 -9.92
N ARG A 137 8.31 -12.28 -9.29
CA ARG A 137 6.88 -12.36 -9.58
C ARG A 137 6.15 -11.05 -9.27
N THR A 138 6.50 -10.38 -8.16
CA THR A 138 5.94 -9.07 -7.81
C THR A 138 6.25 -8.03 -8.88
N ARG A 139 7.49 -8.00 -9.36
CA ARG A 139 7.91 -7.08 -10.43
C ARG A 139 7.13 -7.37 -11.72
N ARG A 140 7.11 -8.64 -12.16
CA ARG A 140 6.37 -9.07 -13.36
C ARG A 140 4.89 -8.73 -13.28
N ALA A 141 4.25 -8.99 -12.13
CA ALA A 141 2.85 -8.66 -11.91
C ALA A 141 2.58 -7.16 -12.10
N LYS A 142 3.44 -6.30 -11.53
CA LYS A 142 3.35 -4.86 -11.73
C LYS A 142 3.52 -4.47 -13.19
N ASP A 143 4.52 -5.00 -13.88
CA ASP A 143 4.78 -4.68 -15.28
C ASP A 143 3.58 -5.01 -16.17
N ILE A 144 2.91 -6.15 -15.93
CA ILE A 144 1.66 -6.52 -16.64
C ILE A 144 0.54 -5.53 -16.32
N LEU A 145 0.33 -5.20 -15.05
CA LEU A 145 -0.70 -4.23 -14.67
C LEU A 145 -0.45 -2.86 -15.32
N LYS A 146 0.80 -2.39 -15.32
CA LYS A 146 1.19 -1.13 -15.98
C LYS A 146 0.82 -1.15 -17.45
N GLN A 147 1.19 -2.20 -18.17
CA GLN A 147 0.87 -2.36 -19.58
C GLN A 147 -0.64 -2.30 -19.82
N LYS A 148 -1.44 -3.01 -19.02
CA LYS A 148 -2.91 -3.03 -19.14
C LYS A 148 -3.54 -1.66 -18.90
N PHE A 149 -3.07 -0.91 -17.90
CA PHE A 149 -3.57 0.45 -17.64
C PHE A 149 -3.24 1.42 -18.79
N ASN A 150 -2.04 1.31 -19.35
CA ASN A 150 -1.63 2.15 -20.47
C ASN A 150 -2.43 1.82 -21.74
N GLU A 151 -2.60 0.53 -22.07
CA GLU A 151 -3.32 0.07 -23.26
C GLU A 151 -4.83 0.38 -23.18
N CYS A 152 -5.45 0.15 -22.03
CA CYS A 152 -6.90 0.18 -21.90
C CYS A 152 -7.45 1.55 -21.46
N CYS A 153 -6.75 2.21 -20.53
CA CYS A 153 -7.23 3.44 -19.90
C CYS A 153 -6.41 4.68 -20.27
N LYS A 154 -5.29 4.51 -21.01
CA LYS A 154 -4.35 5.57 -21.37
C LYS A 154 -3.79 6.35 -20.18
N TYR A 155 -3.76 5.73 -19.01
CA TYR A 155 -3.00 6.27 -17.91
C TYR A 155 -1.50 6.25 -18.27
N GLU A 156 -0.77 7.24 -17.80
CA GLU A 156 0.67 7.32 -17.91
C GLU A 156 1.30 7.17 -16.53
N PHE A 157 2.57 6.78 -16.49
CA PHE A 157 3.35 6.85 -15.26
C PHE A 157 4.24 8.08 -15.31
N ASP A 158 4.18 8.91 -14.28
CA ASP A 158 5.12 10.01 -14.14
C ASP A 158 6.54 9.49 -13.80
N LYS A 159 7.48 10.43 -13.68
CA LYS A 159 8.90 10.15 -13.39
C LYS A 159 9.08 9.46 -12.03
N ASP A 160 8.10 9.61 -11.13
CA ASP A 160 8.08 9.02 -9.79
C ASP A 160 7.35 7.65 -9.77
N GLY A 161 6.86 7.20 -10.92
CA GLY A 161 6.15 5.93 -11.07
C GLY A 161 4.72 5.96 -10.52
N LYS A 162 4.13 7.15 -10.35
CA LYS A 162 2.72 7.33 -10.01
C LYS A 162 1.89 7.28 -11.28
N LEU A 163 0.76 6.60 -11.21
CA LEU A 163 -0.22 6.56 -12.29
C LEU A 163 -0.90 7.94 -12.37
N ILE A 164 -0.80 8.62 -13.51
CA ILE A 164 -1.37 9.94 -13.80
C ILE A 164 -2.20 9.86 -15.10
N GLY A 165 -3.15 10.78 -15.25
CA GLY A 165 -4.05 10.84 -16.41
C GLY A 165 -5.51 10.59 -16.04
N GLU A 166 -6.39 10.63 -17.03
CA GLU A 166 -7.83 10.39 -16.87
C GLU A 166 -8.21 9.10 -17.59
N SER A 167 -9.12 8.32 -16.99
CA SER A 167 -9.62 7.11 -17.63
C SER A 167 -10.41 7.46 -18.89
N ASN A 168 -9.79 7.26 -20.06
CA ASN A 168 -10.48 7.39 -21.34
C ASN A 168 -10.93 6.01 -21.87
N CYS A 169 -11.17 5.07 -20.95
CA CYS A 169 -11.58 3.73 -21.28
C CYS A 169 -13.10 3.66 -21.53
N SER A 170 -13.50 3.08 -22.66
CA SER A 170 -14.91 2.83 -23.00
C SER A 170 -15.62 1.94 -21.97
N ILE A 171 -14.86 1.08 -21.28
CA ILE A 171 -15.35 0.15 -20.25
C ILE A 171 -15.60 0.87 -18.92
N CYS A 172 -14.84 1.93 -18.65
CA CYS A 172 -14.96 2.67 -17.40
C CYS A 172 -16.04 3.80 -17.47
N LYS A 173 -16.86 3.86 -18.54
CA LYS A 173 -17.99 4.80 -18.76
C LYS A 173 -19.39 4.19 -18.50
N SER A 174 -19.47 2.98 -17.95
CA SER A 174 -20.73 2.32 -17.56
C SER A 174 -20.93 2.35 -16.06
#